data_AF-A0A1S7FVP3-F1
#
_entry.id   AF-A0A1S7FVP3-F1
#
_cell.length_a   1.000
_cell.length_b   1.000
_cell.length_c   1.000
_cell.angle_alpha   90.00
_cell.angle_beta   90.00
_cell.angle_gamma   90.00
#
_symmetry.space_group_name_H-M   'P 1'
#
loop_
_entity.id
_entity.type
_entity.pdbx_description
1 polymer ?
#
loop_
_entity_poly.entity_id
_entity_poly.type
_entity_poly.pdbx_seq_one_letter_code
_entity_poly.pdbx_strand_id
1 'polypeptide(L)'
;MNQDYRLPQNSKEGLLYGIIICGITVFFMTSLNVYLQFQTVNTEFLFAVLTSLPLFFIVAMLVENFFIRHFSDKMVSKFAATGDSFNANILFSVLFTVLGMSFCMTFIGDFIGHGFTLESGIISRFFTAWPRNFAIVLFLELLIAQPLARKAMANLHK
;
A
#
# COMPACT_ATOMS: atom_id res chain seq x y z
N MET A 1 -27.80 7.81 7.53
CA MET A 1 -26.58 7.00 7.42
C MET A 1 -25.83 7.15 8.73
N ASN A 2 -25.81 6.12 9.58
CA ASN A 2 -25.03 6.15 10.81
C ASN A 2 -23.55 6.20 10.42
N GLN A 3 -22.84 7.28 10.75
CA GLN A 3 -21.41 7.40 10.49
C GLN A 3 -20.68 6.34 11.32
N ASP A 4 -19.99 5.41 10.66
CA ASP A 4 -19.16 4.43 11.36
C ASP A 4 -17.93 5.16 11.91
N TYR A 5 -17.84 5.26 13.24
CA TYR A 5 -16.72 5.90 13.96
C TYR A 5 -15.35 5.27 13.67
N ARG A 6 -15.32 4.13 12.97
CA ARG A 6 -14.10 3.43 12.58
C ARG A 6 -13.52 3.93 11.25
N LEU A 7 -14.23 4.79 10.53
CA LEU A 7 -13.78 5.39 9.27
C LEU A 7 -13.39 6.87 9.45
N PRO A 8 -12.47 7.38 8.62
CA PRO A 8 -12.16 8.81 8.59
C PRO A 8 -13.35 9.62 8.06
N GLN A 9 -13.73 10.66 8.78
CA GLN A 9 -14.84 11.57 8.47
C GLN A 9 -14.35 12.87 7.81
N ASN A 10 -13.10 13.25 8.06
CA ASN A 10 -12.48 14.47 7.54
C ASN A 10 -11.24 14.18 6.68
N SER A 11 -10.84 15.11 5.80
CA SER A 11 -9.62 14.97 4.99
C SER A 11 -8.35 14.77 5.83
N LYS A 12 -8.29 15.38 7.03
CA LYS A 12 -7.18 15.21 7.99
C LYS A 12 -7.12 13.80 8.55
N GLU A 13 -8.27 13.25 8.92
CA GLU A 13 -8.38 11.86 9.38
C GLU A 13 -8.07 10.90 8.23
N GLY A 14 -8.51 11.18 7.00
CA GLY A 14 -8.18 10.38 5.83
C GLY A 14 -6.67 10.33 5.57
N LEU A 15 -5.97 11.46 5.73
CA LEU A 15 -4.51 11.50 5.63
C LEU A 15 -3.85 10.68 6.74
N LEU A 16 -4.31 10.82 7.99
CA LEU A 16 -3.78 10.04 9.12
C LEU A 16 -4.04 8.54 8.95
N TYR A 17 -5.21 8.17 8.42
CA TYR A 17 -5.56 6.80 8.06
C TYR A 17 -4.55 6.21 7.07
N GLY A 18 -4.33 6.93 5.97
CA GLY A 18 -3.36 6.56 4.93
C GLY A 18 -1.94 6.45 5.49
N ILE A 19 -1.50 7.42 6.29
CA ILE A 19 -0.16 7.40 6.92
C ILE A 19 0.05 6.13 7.76
N ILE A 20 -0.95 5.71 8.55
CA ILE A 20 -0.83 4.49 9.37
C ILE A 20 -0.71 3.25 8.49
N ILE A 21 -1.60 3.12 7.50
CA ILE A 21 -1.62 1.96 6.59
C ILE A 21 -0.30 1.91 5.80
N CYS A 22 0.02 3.00 5.10
CA CYS A 22 1.22 3.16 4.30
C CYS A 22 2.50 2.97 5.13
N GLY A 23 2.55 3.50 6.36
CA GLY A 23 3.71 3.33 7.23
C GLY A 23 3.96 1.87 7.59
N ILE A 24 2.92 1.13 7.95
CA ILE A 24 3.01 -0.30 8.28
C ILE A 24 3.42 -1.11 7.04
N THR A 25 2.77 -0.87 5.90
CA THR A 25 3.00 -1.64 4.67
C THR A 25 4.39 -1.37 4.09
N VAL A 26 4.83 -0.11 4.03
CA VAL A 26 6.16 0.27 3.54
C VAL A 26 7.25 -0.27 4.45
N PHE A 27 7.10 -0.18 5.77
CA PHE A 27 8.09 -0.73 6.70
C PHE A 27 8.27 -2.24 6.50
N PHE A 28 7.16 -2.98 6.44
CA PHE A 28 7.18 -4.43 6.30
C PHE A 28 7.73 -4.86 4.93
N MET A 29 7.25 -4.25 3.83
CA MET A 29 7.68 -4.62 2.49
C MET A 29 9.12 -4.21 2.20
N THR A 30 9.57 -3.06 2.70
CA THR A 30 10.97 -2.65 2.57
C THR A 30 11.87 -3.64 3.30
N SER A 31 11.53 -3.99 4.54
CA SER A 31 12.29 -4.99 5.31
C SER A 31 12.33 -6.35 4.60
N LEU A 32 11.19 -6.81 4.07
CA LEU A 32 11.08 -8.08 3.36
C LEU A 32 11.88 -8.08 2.05
N ASN A 33 11.79 -7.02 1.24
CA ASN A 33 12.51 -6.95 -0.03
C ASN A 33 14.03 -6.87 0.18
N VAL A 34 14.51 -6.09 1.14
CA VAL A 34 15.93 -6.02 1.49
C VAL A 34 16.40 -7.37 2.04
N TYR A 35 15.60 -8.03 2.88
CA TYR A 35 15.93 -9.38 3.37
C TYR A 35 16.05 -10.39 2.23
N LEU A 36 15.12 -10.38 1.27
CA LEU A 36 15.19 -11.26 0.10
C LEU A 36 16.39 -10.96 -0.81
N GLN A 37 16.87 -9.71 -0.84
CA GLN A 37 18.02 -9.31 -1.64
C GLN A 37 19.35 -9.73 -1.01
N PHE A 38 19.54 -9.50 0.29
CA PHE A 38 20.80 -9.76 0.98
C PHE A 38 20.86 -11.14 1.65
N GLN A 39 19.72 -11.77 1.90
CA GLN A 39 19.54 -13.05 2.61
C GLN A 39 20.25 -13.13 3.98
N THR A 40 20.68 -12.00 4.53
CA THR A 40 21.46 -11.87 5.77
C THR A 40 20.97 -10.65 6.56
N VAL A 41 21.02 -10.73 7.89
CA VAL A 41 20.62 -9.65 8.78
C VAL A 41 21.88 -9.03 9.39
N ASN A 42 22.50 -8.15 8.62
CA ASN A 42 23.74 -7.45 9.01
C ASN A 42 23.50 -5.93 9.17
N THR A 43 24.54 -5.19 9.52
CA THR A 43 24.50 -3.71 9.56
C THR A 43 24.13 -3.10 8.21
N GLU A 44 24.55 -3.70 7.10
CA GLU A 44 24.18 -3.30 5.74
C GLU A 44 22.68 -3.45 5.47
N PHE A 45 22.06 -4.52 5.98
CA PHE A 45 20.60 -4.70 5.90
C PHE A 45 19.86 -3.57 6.62
N LEU A 46 20.27 -3.26 7.85
CA LEU A 46 19.68 -2.17 8.64
C LEU A 46 19.83 -0.82 7.94
N PHE A 47 21.02 -0.54 7.39
CA PHE A 47 21.30 0.69 6.68
C PHE A 47 20.46 0.80 5.41
N ALA A 48 20.38 -0.28 4.61
CA ALA A 48 19.59 -0.31 3.38
C ALA A 48 18.08 -0.10 3.66
N VAL A 49 17.52 -0.75 4.69
CA VAL A 49 16.13 -0.53 5.09
C VAL A 49 15.92 0.92 5.54
N LEU A 50 16.77 1.44 6.41
CA LEU A 50 16.59 2.77 6.98
C LEU A 50 16.75 3.90 5.94
N THR A 51 17.65 3.73 4.97
CA THR A 51 17.84 4.69 3.86
C THR A 51 16.71 4.62 2.85
N SER A 52 16.19 3.43 2.52
CA SER A 52 15.16 3.27 1.49
C SER A 52 13.74 3.54 1.99
N LEU A 53 13.45 3.28 3.27
CA LEU A 53 12.14 3.49 3.87
C LEU A 53 11.57 4.90 3.66
N PRO A 54 12.26 6.01 4.00
CA PRO A 54 11.69 7.36 3.82
C PRO A 54 11.42 7.68 2.35
N LEU A 55 12.27 7.20 1.43
CA LEU A 55 12.09 7.37 -0.01
C LEU A 55 10.80 6.68 -0.47
N PHE A 56 10.65 5.39 -0.18
CA PHE A 56 9.47 4.62 -0.56
C PHE A 56 8.20 5.12 0.12
N PHE A 57 8.29 5.60 1.35
CA PHE A 57 7.15 6.17 2.08
C PHE A 57 6.63 7.44 1.42
N ILE A 58 7.52 8.38 1.07
CA ILE A 58 7.12 9.63 0.40
C ILE A 58 6.50 9.32 -0.97
N VAL A 59 7.14 8.45 -1.75
CA VAL A 59 6.64 8.05 -3.08
C VAL A 59 5.28 7.38 -2.96
N ALA A 60 5.11 6.42 -2.03
CA ALA A 60 3.85 5.74 -1.80
C ALA A 60 2.74 6.72 -1.43
N MET A 61 3.00 7.65 -0.50
CA MET A 61 2.03 8.68 -0.10
C MET A 61 1.62 9.59 -1.26
N LEU A 62 2.54 9.94 -2.16
CA LEU A 62 2.21 10.74 -3.34
C LEU A 62 1.36 9.94 -4.33
N VAL A 63 1.76 8.71 -4.65
CA VAL A 63 1.04 7.84 -5.59
C VAL A 63 -0.38 7.54 -5.07
N GLU A 64 -0.51 7.25 -3.78
CA GLU A 64 -1.79 6.94 -3.14
C GLU A 64 -2.77 8.11 -3.25
N ASN A 65 -2.33 9.30 -2.79
CA ASN A 65 -3.20 10.47 -2.71
C ASN A 65 -3.59 11.03 -4.08
N PHE A 66 -2.67 11.02 -5.05
CA PHE A 66 -2.93 11.61 -6.37
C PHE A 66 -3.61 10.61 -7.32
N PHE A 67 -3.14 9.37 -7.39
CA PHE A 67 -3.57 8.42 -8.41
C PHE A 67 -4.51 7.35 -7.84
N ILE A 68 -4.08 6.65 -6.80
CA ILE A 68 -4.77 5.41 -6.41
C ILE A 68 -6.12 5.67 -5.78
N ARG A 69 -6.26 6.73 -4.98
CA ARG A 69 -7.55 7.09 -4.37
C ARG A 69 -8.63 7.29 -5.44
N HIS A 70 -8.35 8.12 -6.45
CA HIS A 70 -9.27 8.37 -7.57
C HIS A 70 -9.53 7.09 -8.40
N PHE A 71 -8.50 6.28 -8.61
CA PHE A 71 -8.64 5.01 -9.34
C PHE A 71 -9.54 4.02 -8.59
N SER A 72 -9.29 3.82 -7.30
CA SER A 72 -10.03 2.89 -6.43
C SER A 72 -11.49 3.32 -6.32
N ASP A 73 -11.78 4.59 -6.06
CA ASP A 73 -13.15 5.11 -5.97
C ASP A 73 -13.93 4.88 -7.29
N LYS A 74 -13.26 5.05 -8.43
CA LYS A 74 -13.85 4.81 -9.76
C LYS A 74 -14.08 3.32 -10.05
N MET A 75 -13.20 2.45 -9.56
CA MET A 75 -13.36 0.99 -9.70
C MET A 75 -14.47 0.47 -8.78
N VAL A 76 -14.50 0.88 -7.52
CA VAL A 76 -15.55 0.49 -6.57
C VAL A 76 -16.92 0.93 -7.09
N SER A 77 -17.08 2.18 -7.53
CA SER A 77 -18.36 2.64 -8.09
C SER A 77 -18.80 1.91 -9.37
N LYS A 78 -17.87 1.28 -10.09
CA LYS A 78 -18.17 0.48 -11.28
C LYS A 78 -18.52 -0.97 -10.95
N PHE A 79 -17.91 -1.54 -9.91
CA PHE A 79 -18.00 -2.96 -9.58
C PHE A 79 -18.88 -3.28 -8.38
N ALA A 80 -19.03 -2.36 -7.42
CA ALA A 80 -19.90 -2.51 -6.27
C ALA A 80 -21.21 -1.78 -6.52
N ALA A 81 -22.33 -2.50 -6.38
CA ALA A 81 -23.66 -1.92 -6.54
C ALA A 81 -24.07 -1.17 -5.26
N THR A 82 -24.96 -0.19 -5.38
CA THR A 82 -25.48 0.62 -4.26
C THR A 82 -26.21 -0.21 -3.18
N GLY A 83 -26.53 -1.48 -3.46
CA GLY A 83 -27.14 -2.44 -2.53
C GLY A 83 -26.16 -3.43 -1.88
N ASP A 84 -24.88 -3.40 -2.22
CA ASP A 84 -23.89 -4.31 -1.64
C ASP A 84 -23.56 -3.93 -0.20
N SER A 85 -23.27 -4.96 0.61
CA SER A 85 -22.96 -4.76 2.02
C SER A 85 -21.78 -3.79 2.19
N PHE A 86 -21.84 -2.96 3.23
CA PHE A 86 -20.76 -2.02 3.58
C PHE A 86 -19.38 -2.69 3.65
N ASN A 87 -19.32 -3.94 4.15
CA ASN A 87 -18.09 -4.72 4.18
C ASN A 87 -17.60 -5.13 2.78
N ALA A 88 -18.49 -5.42 1.84
CA ALA A 88 -18.12 -5.73 0.47
C ALA A 88 -17.52 -4.51 -0.23
N ASN A 89 -18.14 -3.34 -0.05
CA ASN A 89 -17.60 -2.07 -0.57
C ASN A 89 -16.19 -1.78 -0.05
N ILE A 90 -15.94 -2.01 1.24
CA ILE A 90 -14.60 -1.84 1.81
C ILE A 90 -13.63 -2.87 1.24
N LEU A 91 -14.02 -4.15 1.14
CA LEU A 91 -13.16 -5.19 0.58
C LEU A 91 -12.74 -4.85 -0.86
N PHE A 92 -13.68 -4.40 -1.69
CA PHE A 92 -13.40 -3.98 -3.06
C PHE A 92 -12.49 -2.75 -3.11
N SER A 93 -12.74 -1.75 -2.27
CA SER A 93 -11.87 -0.57 -2.17
C SER A 93 -10.44 -0.96 -1.85
N VAL A 94 -10.25 -1.87 -0.90
CA VAL A 94 -8.93 -2.38 -0.53
C VAL A 94 -8.29 -3.15 -1.68
N LEU A 95 -9.04 -4.06 -2.29
CA LEU A 95 -8.54 -4.85 -3.42
C LEU A 95 -8.04 -3.95 -4.55
N PHE A 96 -8.83 -2.97 -4.96
CA PHE A 96 -8.45 -2.06 -6.04
C PHE A 96 -7.34 -1.10 -5.63
N THR A 97 -7.32 -0.63 -4.39
CA THR A 97 -6.23 0.19 -3.85
C THR A 97 -4.92 -0.58 -3.83
N VAL A 98 -4.89 -1.79 -3.27
CA VAL A 98 -3.69 -2.65 -3.21
C VAL A 98 -3.23 -3.04 -4.60
N LEU A 99 -4.16 -3.37 -5.50
CA LEU A 99 -3.84 -3.72 -6.89
C LEU A 99 -3.18 -2.55 -7.61
N GLY A 100 -3.76 -1.35 -7.51
CA GLY A 100 -3.22 -0.14 -8.10
C GLY A 100 -1.87 0.26 -7.50
N MET A 101 -1.78 0.31 -6.16
CA MET A 101 -0.54 0.63 -5.44
C MET A 101 0.57 -0.38 -5.78
N SER A 102 0.28 -1.67 -5.72
CA SER A 102 1.28 -2.72 -5.97
C SER A 102 1.80 -2.64 -7.41
N PHE A 103 0.92 -2.41 -8.38
CA PHE A 103 1.31 -2.24 -9.78
C PHE A 103 2.23 -1.02 -9.94
N CYS A 104 1.77 0.16 -9.50
CA CYS A 104 2.53 1.41 -9.62
C CYS A 104 3.87 1.36 -8.86
N MET A 105 3.87 0.90 -7.61
CA MET A 105 5.08 0.83 -6.78
C MET A 105 6.07 -0.20 -7.29
N THR A 106 5.64 -1.28 -7.94
CA THR A 106 6.58 -2.22 -8.55
C THR A 106 7.27 -1.61 -9.76
N PHE A 107 6.55 -0.86 -10.61
CA PHE A 107 7.16 -0.11 -11.70
C PHE A 107 8.11 1.00 -11.21
N ILE A 108 7.66 1.78 -10.23
CA ILE A 108 8.46 2.88 -9.67
C ILE A 108 9.68 2.35 -8.91
N GLY A 109 9.54 1.25 -8.17
CA GLY A 109 10.63 0.62 -7.44
C GLY A 109 11.72 0.08 -8.36
N ASP A 110 11.33 -0.56 -9.47
CA ASP A 110 12.27 -1.02 -10.49
C ASP A 110 13.01 0.16 -11.13
N PHE A 111 12.28 1.24 -11.44
CA PHE A 111 12.85 2.47 -11.98
C PHE A 111 13.85 3.15 -11.03
N ILE A 112 13.55 3.21 -9.73
CA ILE A 112 14.45 3.75 -8.70
C ILE A 112 15.69 2.86 -8.53
N GLY A 113 15.52 1.54 -8.60
CA GLY A 113 16.60 0.57 -8.35
C GLY A 113 17.58 0.40 -9.51
N HIS A 114 17.11 0.51 -10.76
CA HIS A 114 17.91 0.22 -11.95
C HIS A 114 18.13 1.43 -12.89
N GLY A 115 17.37 2.52 -12.72
CA GLY A 115 17.45 3.70 -13.59
C GLY A 115 16.76 3.54 -14.95
N PHE A 116 16.97 4.51 -15.87
CA PHE A 116 16.41 4.52 -17.24
C PHE A 116 17.03 3.47 -18.19
N THR A 117 17.71 2.46 -17.68
CA THR A 117 18.21 1.37 -18.50
C THR A 117 17.04 0.47 -18.87
N LEU A 118 16.52 0.67 -20.07
CA LEU A 118 15.57 -0.21 -20.75
C LEU A 118 16.28 -1.54 -21.09
N GLU A 119 16.74 -2.27 -20.07
CA GLU A 119 17.20 -3.64 -20.25
C GLU A 119 15.99 -4.50 -20.63
N SER A 120 16.22 -5.44 -21.55
CA SER A 120 15.23 -6.37 -22.12
C SER A 120 14.57 -7.32 -21.10
N GLY A 121 14.79 -7.14 -19.79
CA GLY A 121 14.29 -7.97 -18.70
C GLY A 121 13.28 -7.31 -17.75
N ILE A 122 12.93 -6.03 -17.92
CA ILE A 122 12.01 -5.29 -17.00
C ILE A 122 10.68 -6.02 -16.81
N ILE A 123 10.06 -6.46 -17.91
CA ILE A 123 8.75 -7.15 -17.87
C ILE A 123 8.87 -8.49 -17.11
N SER A 124 9.96 -9.23 -17.30
CA SER A 124 10.18 -10.51 -16.62
C SER A 124 10.39 -10.33 -15.12
N ARG A 125 11.18 -9.33 -14.70
CA ARG A 125 11.40 -9.00 -13.28
C ARG A 125 10.10 -8.53 -12.64
N PHE A 126 9.35 -7.69 -13.34
CA PHE A 126 8.04 -7.22 -12.93
C PHE A 126 7.08 -8.39 -12.65
N PHE A 127 6.86 -9.29 -13.61
CA PHE A 127 5.94 -10.42 -13.43
C PHE A 127 6.39 -11.43 -12.38
N THR A 128 7.68 -11.45 -12.02
CA THR A 128 8.20 -12.31 -10.95
C THR A 128 8.00 -11.68 -9.57
N ALA A 129 8.26 -10.38 -9.44
CA ALA A 129 8.19 -9.68 -8.16
C ALA A 129 6.78 -9.20 -7.81
N TRP A 130 6.01 -8.75 -8.80
CA TRP A 130 4.69 -8.13 -8.60
C TRP A 130 3.68 -9.09 -7.96
N PRO A 131 3.44 -10.33 -8.42
CA PRO A 131 2.42 -11.20 -7.83
C PRO A 131 2.71 -11.55 -6.37
N ARG A 132 3.99 -11.77 -6.05
CA ARG A 132 4.44 -12.02 -4.68
C ARG A 132 4.18 -10.81 -3.80
N ASN A 133 4.60 -9.62 -4.25
CA ASN A 133 4.46 -8.40 -3.48
C ASN A 133 2.97 -8.03 -3.31
N PHE A 134 2.19 -8.13 -4.37
CA PHE A 134 0.74 -7.92 -4.35
C PHE A 134 0.05 -8.82 -3.30
N ALA A 135 0.32 -10.12 -3.33
CA ALA A 135 -0.28 -11.07 -2.38
C ALA A 135 0.09 -10.70 -0.93
N ILE A 136 1.37 -10.45 -0.65
CA ILE A 136 1.84 -10.12 0.69
C ILE A 136 1.20 -8.82 1.20
N VAL A 137 1.18 -7.75 0.38
CA VAL A 137 0.54 -6.48 0.77
C VAL A 137 -0.96 -6.68 1.00
N LEU A 138 -1.64 -7.42 0.13
CA LEU A 138 -3.08 -7.67 0.27
C LEU A 138 -3.39 -8.34 1.61
N PHE A 139 -2.64 -9.39 1.97
CA PHE A 139 -2.80 -10.05 3.26
C PHE A 139 -2.45 -9.14 4.43
N LEU A 140 -1.33 -8.43 4.35
CA LEU A 140 -0.90 -7.50 5.39
C LEU A 140 -1.95 -6.40 5.63
N GLU A 141 -2.54 -5.88 4.56
CA GLU A 141 -3.48 -4.77 4.62
C GLU A 141 -4.83 -5.20 5.19
N LEU A 142 -5.32 -6.38 4.78
CA LEU A 142 -6.57 -6.96 5.29
C LEU A 142 -6.45 -7.39 6.75
N LEU A 143 -5.33 -8.02 7.15
CA LEU A 143 -5.18 -8.62 8.48
C LEU A 143 -4.62 -7.66 9.53
N ILE A 144 -3.75 -6.73 9.13
CA ILE A 144 -2.99 -5.89 10.07
C ILE A 144 -3.26 -4.41 9.82
N ALA A 145 -2.93 -3.88 8.64
CA ALA A 145 -2.87 -2.44 8.44
C ALA A 145 -4.24 -1.76 8.60
N GLN A 146 -5.29 -2.27 7.94
CA GLN A 146 -6.62 -1.70 8.08
C GLN A 146 -7.24 -1.88 9.47
N PRO A 147 -7.20 -3.07 10.11
CA PRO A 147 -7.68 -3.20 11.48
C PRO A 147 -7.01 -2.23 12.46
N LEU A 148 -5.68 -2.05 12.34
CA LEU A 148 -4.94 -1.10 13.17
C LEU A 148 -5.37 0.35 12.89
N ALA A 149 -5.49 0.73 11.62
CA ALA A 149 -5.92 2.08 11.25
C ALA A 149 -7.35 2.37 11.72
N ARG A 150 -8.28 1.40 11.62
CA ARG A 150 -9.65 1.54 12.15
C ARG A 150 -9.67 1.65 13.67
N LYS A 151 -8.80 0.90 14.36
CA LYS A 151 -8.66 1.00 15.82
C LYS A 151 -8.13 2.37 16.25
N ALA A 152 -7.16 2.93 15.51
CA ALA A 152 -6.67 4.28 15.75
C ALA A 152 -7.78 5.32 15.57
N MET A 153 -8.61 5.21 14.52
CA MET A 153 -9.77 6.09 14.32
C MET A 153 -10.81 5.95 15.42
N ALA A 154 -11.12 4.73 15.84
CA ALA A 154 -12.05 4.50 16.94
C ALA A 154 -11.58 5.09 18.28
N ASN A 155 -10.27 5.22 18.49
CA ASN A 155 -9.72 5.88 19.68
C ASN A 155 -9.71 7.41 19.55
N LEU A 156 -9.59 7.95 18.34
CA LEU A 156 -9.62 9.40 18.10
C LEU A 156 -11.05 9.98 18.23
N HIS A 157 -12.07 9.18 17.91
CA HIS A 157 -13.48 9.56 18.02
C HIS A 157 -14.14 9.23 19.37
N LYS A 158 -13.37 8.70 20.33
CA LYS A 158 -13.80 8.54 21.73
C LYS A 158 -13.52 9.82 22.50
#